data_AF-A0A519RSK0-F1
#
_entry.id   AF-A0A519RSK0-F1
#
_cell.length_a   1.000
_cell.length_b   1.000
_cell.length_c   1.000
_cell.angle_alpha   90.00
_cell.angle_beta   90.00
_cell.angle_gamma   90.00
#
_symmetry.space_group_name_H-M   'P 1'
#
loop_
_entity.id
_entity.type
_entity.pdbx_description
1 polymer ?
#
loop_
_entity_poly.entity_id
_entity_poly.type
_entity_poly.pdbx_seq_one_letter_code
_entity_poly.pdbx_strand_id
1 'polypeptide(L)'
;MVKCIKCDQPDAIVKAGFLRGRQRYFCKACEYHFLEDKGSTAPPRRRDQATIGDVARQVGVAPSTVSRALNGHSDISPATRQAILD
;
A
#
# COMPACT_ATOMS: atom_id res chain seq x y z
N MET A 1 2.27 24.49 4.07
CA MET A 1 0.92 24.76 4.61
C MET A 1 0.04 23.61 4.12
N VAL A 2 -0.55 22.81 5.01
CA VAL A 2 -1.41 21.69 4.60
C VAL A 2 -2.69 22.29 4.04
N LYS A 3 -3.16 21.78 2.90
CA LYS A 3 -4.44 22.17 2.29
C LYS A 3 -5.45 21.04 2.47
N CYS A 4 -6.72 21.40 2.58
CA CYS A 4 -7.76 20.39 2.65
C CYS A 4 -7.95 19.75 1.28
N ILE A 5 -7.89 18.42 1.19
CA ILE A 5 -8.09 17.70 -0.07
C ILE A 5 -9.51 17.84 -0.66
N LYS A 6 -10.48 18.36 0.12
CA LYS A 6 -11.87 18.52 -0.30
C LYS A 6 -12.20 19.94 -0.76
N CYS A 7 -11.70 20.97 -0.09
CA CYS A 7 -12.05 22.37 -0.37
C CYS A 7 -10.86 23.26 -0.77
N ASP A 8 -9.64 22.72 -0.82
CA ASP A 8 -8.36 23.42 -1.07
C ASP A 8 -8.03 24.60 -0.12
N GLN A 9 -8.90 24.86 0.87
CA GLN A 9 -8.72 25.94 1.83
C GLN A 9 -7.69 25.57 2.91
N PRO A 10 -6.70 26.44 3.19
CA PRO A 10 -5.65 26.17 4.19
C PRO A 10 -6.00 26.67 5.60
N ASP A 11 -6.96 27.60 5.75
CA ASP A 11 -7.13 28.41 6.96
C ASP A 11 -7.85 27.71 8.12
N ALA A 12 -8.40 26.52 7.89
CA ALA A 12 -9.27 25.83 8.84
C ALA A 12 -8.82 24.40 9.18
N ILE A 13 -7.52 24.10 9.11
CA ILE A 13 -7.01 22.73 9.27
C ILE A 13 -6.36 22.55 10.65
N VAL A 14 -6.85 21.57 11.40
CA VAL A 14 -6.29 21.18 12.71
C VAL A 14 -5.80 19.75 12.69
N LYS A 15 -4.77 19.45 13.49
CA LYS A 15 -4.28 18.07 13.68
C LYS A 15 -5.32 17.28 14.47
N ALA A 16 -5.62 16.07 14.00
CA ALA A 16 -6.67 15.19 14.53
C ALA A 16 -6.13 13.76 14.82
N GLY A 17 -4.94 13.67 15.41
CA GLY A 17 -4.29 12.41 15.76
C GLY A 17 -3.59 11.72 14.58
N PHE A 18 -3.47 10.39 14.65
CA PHE A 18 -2.74 9.58 13.66
C PHE A 18 -3.58 8.39 13.18
N LEU A 19 -3.43 8.03 11.90
CA LEU A 19 -3.96 6.79 11.33
C LEU A 19 -2.82 6.01 10.67
N ARG A 20 -2.53 4.80 11.17
CA ARG A 20 -1.44 3.94 10.64
C ARG A 20 -0.09 4.67 10.54
N GLY A 21 0.24 5.47 11.57
CA GLY A 21 1.48 6.26 11.62
C GLY A 21 1.48 7.53 10.76
N ARG A 22 0.39 7.83 10.04
CA ARG A 22 0.25 9.08 9.26
C ARG A 22 -0.55 10.12 10.05
N GLN A 23 -0.14 11.39 9.97
CA GLN A 23 -0.86 12.50 10.61
C GLN A 23 -2.25 12.64 9.97
N ARG A 24 -3.29 12.53 10.81
CA ARG A 24 -4.66 12.85 10.44
C ARG A 24 -4.91 14.33 10.73
N TYR A 25 -5.63 14.96 9.82
CA TYR A 25 -6.07 16.34 9.90
C TYR A 25 -7.60 16.39 9.85
N PHE A 26 -8.15 17.44 10.43
CA PHE A 26 -9.56 17.78 10.35
C PHE A 26 -9.68 19.20 9.78
N CYS A 27 -10.48 19.35 8.73
CA CYS A 27 -10.84 20.65 8.18
C CYS A 27 -12.16 21.11 8.81
N LYS A 28 -12.12 22.25 9.52
CA LYS A 28 -13.31 22.87 10.14
C LYS A 28 -14.22 23.54 9.11
N ALA A 29 -13.73 23.92 7.93
CA ALA A 29 -14.53 24.59 6.90
C ALA A 29 -15.52 23.65 6.19
N CYS A 30 -15.16 22.37 6.05
CA CYS A 30 -15.99 21.38 5.34
C CYS A 30 -16.22 20.10 6.16
N GLU A 31 -15.96 20.16 7.46
CA GLU A 31 -16.10 19.09 8.46
C GLU A 31 -15.56 17.73 7.99
N TYR A 32 -14.33 17.73 7.47
CA TYR A 32 -13.77 16.56 6.82
C TYR A 32 -12.43 16.15 7.42
N HIS A 33 -12.28 14.85 7.65
CA HIS A 33 -11.03 14.26 8.10
C HIS A 33 -10.25 13.69 6.92
N PHE A 34 -8.96 14.00 6.88
CA PHE A 34 -8.07 13.49 5.83
C PHE A 34 -6.68 13.18 6.40
N LEU A 35 -5.89 12.47 5.61
CA LEU A 35 -4.49 12.20 5.89
C LEU A 35 -3.65 13.04 4.95
N GLU A 36 -2.49 13.51 5.42
CA GLU A 36 -1.53 14.12 4.51
C GLU A 36 -1.02 13.07 3.53
N ASP A 37 -1.19 13.37 2.24
CA ASP A 37 -0.55 12.62 1.17
C ASP A 37 0.91 13.07 1.14
N LYS A 38 1.76 12.41 1.94
CA LYS A 38 3.17 12.35 1.57
C LYS A 38 3.20 11.52 0.30
N GLY A 39 3.16 12.22 -0.84
CA GLY A 39 3.22 11.64 -2.18
C GLY A 39 4.15 10.46 -2.17
N SER A 40 3.65 9.32 -2.64
CA SER A 40 4.30 8.01 -2.50
C SER A 40 5.80 8.12 -2.75
N THR A 41 6.60 8.12 -1.70
CA THR A 41 8.08 8.13 -1.78
C THR A 41 8.63 6.79 -2.25
N ALA A 42 7.77 5.89 -2.72
CA ALA A 42 8.22 4.69 -3.40
C ALA A 42 9.03 5.12 -4.62
N PRO A 43 10.33 4.79 -4.70
CA PRO A 43 11.12 5.10 -5.87
C PRO A 43 10.44 4.50 -7.11
N PRO A 44 10.54 5.15 -8.29
CA PRO A 44 10.00 4.58 -9.52
C PRO A 44 10.53 3.17 -9.67
N ARG A 45 9.63 2.20 -9.78
CA ARG A 45 10.00 0.78 -9.85
C ARG A 45 10.88 0.56 -11.08
N ARG A 46 12.06 -0.03 -10.87
CA ARG A 46 12.88 -0.50 -11.99
C ARG A 46 12.07 -1.56 -12.74
N ARG A 47 11.97 -1.43 -14.07
CA ARG A 47 11.17 -2.35 -14.91
C ARG A 47 11.65 -3.80 -14.80
N ASP A 48 12.87 -4.00 -14.32
CA ASP A 48 13.53 -5.30 -14.24
C ASP A 48 13.23 -6.09 -12.95
N GLN A 49 12.43 -5.54 -12.02
CA GLN A 49 12.07 -6.25 -10.78
C GLN A 49 10.70 -6.90 -10.89
N ALA A 50 10.70 -8.23 -11.04
CA ALA A 50 9.48 -9.03 -10.91
C ALA A 50 8.92 -8.92 -9.49
N THR A 51 7.63 -8.58 -9.37
CA THR A 51 6.93 -8.54 -8.08
C THR A 51 6.24 -9.85 -7.78
N ILE A 52 5.88 -10.05 -6.51
CA ILE A 52 4.98 -11.12 -6.07
C ILE A 52 3.71 -11.17 -6.93
N GLY A 53 3.18 -10.00 -7.33
CA GLY A 53 1.99 -9.92 -8.18
C GLY A 53 2.24 -10.31 -9.65
N ASP A 54 3.48 -10.17 -10.14
CA ASP A 54 3.86 -10.64 -11.48
C ASP A 54 3.98 -12.16 -11.48
N VAL A 55 4.72 -12.73 -10.51
CA VAL A 55 4.85 -14.17 -10.32
C VAL A 55 3.48 -14.84 -10.13
N ALA A 56 2.63 -14.24 -9.29
CA ALA A 56 1.27 -14.74 -9.05
C ALA A 56 0.43 -14.81 -10.34
N ARG A 57 0.54 -13.80 -11.20
CA ARG A 57 -0.18 -13.78 -12.49
C ARG A 57 0.36 -14.82 -13.47
N GLN A 58 1.67 -15.04 -13.49
CA GLN A 58 2.31 -16.02 -14.36
C GLN A 58 1.95 -17.46 -13.94
N VAL A 59 1.94 -17.75 -12.64
CA VAL A 59 1.64 -19.09 -12.10
C VAL A 59 0.14 -19.34 -11.95
N GLY A 60 -0.69 -18.29 -11.96
CA GLY A 60 -2.15 -18.40 -11.82
C GLY A 60 -2.62 -18.58 -10.38
N VAL A 61 -1.93 -17.98 -9.41
CA VAL A 61 -2.25 -18.06 -7.98
C VAL A 61 -2.50 -16.69 -7.36
N ALA A 62 -3.03 -16.65 -6.14
CA ALA A 62 -3.13 -15.39 -5.40
C ALA A 62 -1.74 -14.88 -4.94
N PRO A 63 -1.50 -13.56 -4.87
CA PRO A 63 -0.24 -13.01 -4.34
C PRO A 63 0.09 -13.48 -2.92
N SER A 64 -0.94 -13.70 -2.10
CA SER A 64 -0.79 -14.28 -0.75
C SER A 64 -0.22 -15.69 -0.77
N THR A 65 -0.51 -16.47 -1.82
CA THR A 65 0.03 -17.82 -2.01
C THR A 65 1.51 -17.76 -2.33
N VAL A 66 1.93 -16.87 -3.22
CA VAL A 66 3.36 -16.64 -3.51
C VAL A 66 4.10 -16.19 -2.26
N SER A 67 3.55 -15.25 -1.48
CA SER A 67 4.15 -14.82 -0.23
C SER A 67 4.29 -15.96 0.78
N ARG A 68 3.25 -16.79 0.97
CA ARG A 68 3.32 -17.97 1.85
C ARG A 68 4.34 -18.99 1.37
N ALA A 69 4.48 -19.18 0.05
CA ALA A 69 5.44 -20.10 -0.52
C ALA A 69 6.86 -19.64 -0.19
N LEU A 70 7.17 -18.36 -0.47
CA LEU A 70 8.47 -17.76 -0.16
C LEU A 70 8.78 -17.78 1.34
N ASN A 71 7.77 -17.57 2.20
CA ASN A 71 7.92 -17.58 3.67
C ASN A 71 7.88 -18.98 4.30
N GLY A 72 7.87 -20.06 3.50
CA GLY A 72 8.02 -21.43 4.04
C GLY A 72 6.78 -22.03 4.69
N HIS A 73 5.58 -21.52 4.42
CA HIS A 73 4.34 -22.12 4.96
C HIS A 73 4.12 -23.55 4.44
N SER A 74 3.70 -24.46 5.33
CA SER A 74 3.41 -25.87 5.04
C SER A 74 2.14 -26.10 4.22
N ASP A 75 1.26 -25.10 4.16
CA ASP A 75 -0.08 -25.22 3.57
C ASP A 75 -0.07 -25.15 2.03
N ILE A 76 1.12 -25.09 1.42
CA ILE A 76 1.30 -24.98 -0.03
C ILE A 76 1.90 -26.27 -0.57
N SER A 77 1.26 -26.81 -1.61
CA SER A 77 1.72 -28.04 -2.24
C SER A 77 3.16 -27.90 -2.76
N PRO A 78 3.98 -28.95 -2.68
CA PRO A 78 5.35 -28.92 -3.21
C PRO A 78 5.39 -28.53 -4.70
N ALA A 79 4.41 -28.97 -5.49
CA ALA A 79 4.29 -28.64 -6.90
C ALA A 79 4.08 -27.14 -7.13
N THR A 80 3.15 -26.51 -6.39
CA THR A 80 2.92 -25.06 -6.51
C THR A 80 4.13 -24.26 -6.03
N ARG A 81 4.79 -24.72 -4.96
CA ARG A 81 6.02 -24.09 -4.46
C ARG A 81 7.14 -24.13 -5.51
N GLN A 82 7.32 -25.27 -6.20
CA GLN A 82 8.33 -25.39 -7.24
C GLN A 82 8.05 -24.45 -8.41
N ALA A 83 6.79 -24.36 -8.87
CA ALA A 83 6.39 -23.46 -9.95
C ALA A 83 6.56 -21.96 -9.64
N ILE A 84 6.69 -21.60 -8.35
CA ILE A 84 6.94 -20.22 -7.90
C ILE A 84 8.45 -19.90 -7.84
N LEU A 85 9.30 -20.92 -7.69
CA LEU A 85 10.75 -20.79 -7.52
C LEU A 85 11.53 -20.96 -8.83
N ASP A 86 10.93 -21.59 -9.84
CA ASP A 86 11.42 -21.66 -11.22
C ASP A 86 11.20 -20.35 -11.97
#